data_AF-A0AAW5EXI9-F1
#
_entry.id   AF-A0AAW5EXI9-F1
#
_cell.length_a   1.000
_cell.length_b   1.000
_cell.length_c   1.000
_cell.angle_alpha   90.00
_cell.angle_beta   90.00
_cell.angle_gamma   90.00
#
_symmetry.space_group_name_H-M   'P 1'
#
loop_
_entity.id
_entity.type
_entity.pdbx_description
1 polymer ?
#
loop_
_entity_poly.entity_id
_entity_poly.type
_entity_poly.pdbx_seq_one_letter_code
_entity_poly.pdbx_strand_id
1 'polypeptide(L)'
;MPRRNHIPDLLESQPDSPAASADARPDPAHDTPHDGARDRTRDGARNGARDGAQNAPQRVRVMLPLPFAGALDYRMPPAGTLHPGDIVTVPLGRRTETGVVWDTHLRLPPEFMPPPMPTVATGRLRAVSARLDLPPLPAALRQFIDWVAAYTLSPPGMVLAMALRANAMAAAPRPAAGWAVTDTPPPDLRLTPARHRVLEIARLGTPLSTTELANRAGVGASVVRGLAQAGCLREVALPTPPAFG
;
A
#
# COMPACT_ATOMS: atom_id res chain seq x y z
N MET A 1 17.42 -30.58 -28.53
CA MET A 1 18.10 -29.86 -29.64
C MET A 1 17.46 -28.47 -29.76
N PRO A 2 18.15 -27.39 -29.36
CA PRO A 2 17.58 -26.06 -29.24
C PRO A 2 17.58 -25.32 -30.59
N ARG A 3 16.52 -24.54 -30.87
CA ARG A 3 16.50 -23.59 -32.00
C ARG A 3 17.02 -22.23 -31.53
N ARG A 4 18.04 -21.75 -32.23
CA ARG A 4 18.78 -20.51 -32.05
C ARG A 4 17.88 -19.28 -32.29
N ASN A 5 17.89 -18.34 -31.35
CA ASN A 5 17.44 -16.96 -31.56
C ASN A 5 18.40 -16.26 -32.52
N HIS A 6 17.85 -15.60 -33.55
CA HIS A 6 18.57 -14.73 -34.46
C HIS A 6 18.13 -13.29 -34.18
N ILE A 7 19.07 -12.46 -33.71
CA ILE A 7 18.95 -11.02 -33.57
C ILE A 7 19.68 -10.41 -34.77
N PRO A 8 19.09 -9.46 -35.51
CA PRO A 8 19.85 -8.52 -36.30
C PRO A 8 19.93 -7.16 -35.60
N ASP A 9 21.17 -6.78 -35.29
CA ASP A 9 21.65 -5.41 -35.10
C ASP A 9 21.53 -4.64 -36.43
N LEU A 10 21.08 -3.38 -36.39
CA LEU A 10 21.42 -2.38 -37.41
C LEU A 10 21.15 -0.95 -36.90
N LEU A 11 22.26 -0.34 -36.49
CA LEU A 11 22.75 1.02 -36.77
C LEU A 11 21.74 2.16 -37.03
N GLU A 12 21.97 3.23 -36.26
CA GLU A 12 22.38 4.57 -36.73
C GLU A 12 21.43 5.31 -37.69
N SER A 13 20.84 6.41 -37.21
CA SER A 13 20.74 7.69 -37.94
C SER A 13 20.10 8.77 -37.06
N GLN A 14 20.94 9.58 -36.42
CA GLN A 14 20.64 10.96 -36.04
C GLN A 14 20.72 11.85 -37.30
N PRO A 15 19.95 12.96 -37.35
CA PRO A 15 20.64 14.19 -37.70
C PRO A 15 20.21 15.43 -36.88
N ASP A 16 21.24 16.16 -36.49
CA ASP A 16 21.44 17.61 -36.52
C ASP A 16 20.47 18.58 -35.85
N SER A 17 21.01 19.19 -34.79
CA SER A 17 20.64 20.47 -34.21
C SER A 17 21.64 21.54 -34.67
N PRO A 18 21.21 22.75 -35.07
CA PRO A 18 22.13 23.88 -35.16
C PRO A 18 21.94 24.86 -33.99
N ALA A 19 23.10 25.37 -33.58
CA ALA A 19 23.36 26.22 -32.44
C ALA A 19 22.99 27.70 -32.65
N ALA A 20 22.82 28.36 -31.50
CA ALA A 20 23.22 29.72 -31.10
C ALA A 20 23.57 30.77 -32.16
N SER A 21 23.03 31.98 -31.95
CA SER A 21 23.73 33.23 -32.28
C SER A 21 23.44 34.27 -31.21
N ALA A 22 24.52 34.83 -30.68
CA ALA A 22 24.59 35.93 -29.74
C ALA A 22 25.22 37.12 -30.47
N ASP A 23 24.65 38.32 -30.30
CA ASP A 23 25.26 39.64 -30.48
C ASP A 23 24.18 40.68 -30.09
N ALA A 24 24.38 41.84 -29.48
CA ALA A 24 25.56 42.60 -29.08
C ALA A 24 25.12 43.62 -27.99
N ARG A 25 26.05 44.05 -27.12
CA ARG A 25 26.04 45.33 -26.38
C ARG A 25 26.90 46.35 -27.16
N PRO A 26 27.04 47.68 -26.86
CA PRO A 26 26.74 48.42 -25.60
C PRO A 26 26.18 49.89 -25.72
N ASP A 27 25.71 50.45 -24.58
CA ASP A 27 25.76 51.83 -23.96
C ASP A 27 25.87 53.16 -24.77
N PRO A 28 25.73 54.40 -24.19
CA PRO A 28 25.34 54.83 -22.81
C PRO A 28 24.41 56.08 -22.66
N ALA A 29 23.98 56.30 -21.41
CA ALA A 29 23.80 57.57 -20.66
C ALA A 29 22.84 58.71 -21.11
N HIS A 30 21.92 59.08 -20.21
CA HIS A 30 21.77 60.46 -19.74
C HIS A 30 21.20 60.54 -18.29
N ASP A 31 21.98 61.23 -17.45
CA ASP A 31 21.70 61.85 -16.14
C ASP A 31 20.50 62.81 -16.22
N THR A 32 19.65 63.17 -15.24
CA THR A 32 19.84 63.56 -13.82
C THR A 32 18.42 63.74 -13.16
N PRO A 33 18.26 64.06 -11.84
CA PRO A 33 17.09 63.80 -10.99
C PRO A 33 16.18 65.01 -10.67
N HIS A 34 15.00 64.74 -10.09
CA HIS A 34 14.24 65.61 -9.15
C HIS A 34 13.25 64.71 -8.39
N ASP A 35 13.46 64.45 -7.10
CA ASP A 35 12.90 65.16 -5.92
C ASP A 35 11.40 64.92 -5.69
N GLY A 36 11.01 64.82 -4.41
CA GLY A 36 9.61 64.97 -3.99
C GLY A 36 8.97 63.76 -3.31
N ALA A 37 9.42 63.52 -2.08
CA ALA A 37 8.64 63.20 -0.88
C ALA A 37 7.20 62.62 -0.99
N ARG A 38 6.95 61.69 -0.05
CA ARG A 38 5.68 61.28 0.60
C ARG A 38 5.08 59.97 0.07
N ASP A 39 5.22 58.91 0.88
CA ASP A 39 4.07 58.29 1.55
C ASP A 39 4.56 57.24 2.56
N ARG A 40 4.51 57.60 3.85
CA ARG A 40 4.74 56.69 4.98
C ARG A 40 3.45 55.91 5.26
N THR A 41 3.01 55.07 4.33
CA THR A 41 1.87 54.17 4.59
C THR A 41 1.90 52.91 3.71
N ARG A 42 3.00 52.14 3.69
CA ARG A 42 3.05 50.91 2.88
C ARG A 42 3.89 49.78 3.47
N ASP A 43 3.58 49.36 4.70
CA ASP A 43 4.13 48.10 5.24
C ASP A 43 3.13 47.18 5.96
N GLY A 44 1.83 47.51 5.98
CA GLY A 44 0.79 46.63 6.55
C GLY A 44 0.20 45.58 5.59
N ALA A 45 0.40 45.72 4.27
CA ALA A 45 -0.38 44.99 3.26
C ALA A 45 0.38 43.85 2.54
N ARG A 46 1.58 43.49 2.98
CA ARG A 46 2.37 42.40 2.35
C ARG A 46 2.33 41.07 3.11
N ASN A 47 1.81 41.04 4.34
CA ASN A 47 1.76 39.80 5.14
C ASN A 47 0.46 38.99 4.97
N GLY A 48 -0.64 39.59 4.49
CA GLY A 48 -1.93 38.88 4.33
C GLY A 48 -2.04 37.96 3.11
N ALA A 49 -1.08 38.02 2.16
CA ALA A 49 -1.14 37.24 0.92
C ALA A 49 -0.41 35.89 1.00
N ARG A 50 0.38 35.63 2.04
CA ARG A 50 1.10 34.35 2.21
C ARG A 50 0.31 33.31 3.01
N ASP A 51 -0.65 33.75 3.82
CA ASP A 51 -1.51 32.85 4.61
C ASP A 51 -2.63 32.19 3.79
N GLY A 52 -3.00 32.78 2.64
CA GLY A 52 -4.04 32.27 1.76
C GLY A 52 -3.62 31.11 0.84
N ALA A 53 -2.31 30.87 0.66
CA ALA A 53 -1.79 29.81 -0.21
C ALA A 53 -1.68 28.44 0.48
N GLN A 54 -1.81 28.38 1.81
CA GLN A 54 -1.47 27.20 2.61
C GLN A 54 -2.68 26.34 3.00
N ASN A 55 -3.90 26.70 2.59
CA ASN A 55 -5.11 25.96 2.97
C ASN A 55 -5.98 25.60 1.75
N ALA A 56 -5.36 25.26 0.62
CA ALA A 56 -6.08 24.59 -0.45
C ALA A 56 -6.43 23.17 0.04
N PRO A 57 -7.71 22.76 0.01
CA PRO A 57 -8.09 21.46 0.53
C PRO A 57 -7.41 20.36 -0.29
N GLN A 58 -6.61 19.55 0.37
CA GLN A 58 -5.79 18.52 -0.25
C GLN A 58 -6.68 17.49 -0.96
N ARG A 59 -6.43 17.26 -2.25
CA ARG A 59 -7.18 16.30 -3.08
C ARG A 59 -6.58 14.91 -2.92
N VAL A 60 -7.46 13.92 -2.89
CA VAL A 60 -7.10 12.50 -2.94
C VAL A 60 -7.94 11.80 -4.01
N ARG A 61 -7.34 10.85 -4.73
CA ARG A 61 -8.07 10.01 -5.69
C ARG A 61 -8.47 8.71 -5.01
N VAL A 62 -9.73 8.31 -5.13
CA VAL A 62 -10.25 7.07 -4.57
C VAL A 62 -10.82 6.21 -5.69
N MET A 63 -10.29 5.00 -5.83
CA MET A 63 -10.83 4.00 -6.73
C MET A 63 -11.95 3.23 -6.04
N LEU A 64 -13.12 3.24 -6.67
CA LEU A 64 -14.30 2.52 -6.20
C LEU A 64 -14.44 1.19 -6.93
N PRO A 65 -14.97 0.12 -6.30
CA PRO A 65 -15.24 -1.16 -6.93
C PRO A 65 -16.49 -1.12 -7.83
N LEU A 66 -16.53 -0.14 -8.74
CA LEU A 66 -17.64 0.23 -9.61
C LEU A 66 -17.11 0.50 -11.03
N PRO A 67 -17.96 0.45 -12.08
CA PRO A 67 -17.52 0.56 -13.47
C PRO A 67 -17.25 2.01 -13.91
N PHE A 68 -16.46 2.76 -13.15
CA PHE A 68 -15.94 4.06 -13.55
C PHE A 68 -14.68 3.92 -14.41
N ALA A 69 -14.41 4.92 -15.25
CA ALA A 69 -13.21 4.97 -16.09
C ALA A 69 -11.90 5.07 -15.27
N GLY A 70 -11.97 5.45 -13.99
CA GLY A 70 -10.81 5.57 -13.12
C GLY A 70 -11.19 6.05 -11.72
N ALA A 71 -10.17 6.39 -10.93
CA ALA A 71 -10.34 6.90 -9.57
C ALA A 71 -10.98 8.30 -9.57
N LEU A 72 -11.90 8.52 -8.62
CA LEU A 72 -12.65 9.76 -8.45
C LEU A 72 -11.98 10.69 -7.43
N ASP A 73 -12.16 12.00 -7.59
CA ASP A 73 -11.56 13.00 -6.74
C ASP A 73 -12.39 13.28 -5.48
N TYR A 74 -11.72 13.25 -4.34
CA TYR A 74 -12.28 13.59 -3.03
C TYR A 74 -11.38 14.58 -2.30
N ARG A 75 -11.95 15.23 -1.29
CA ARG A 75 -11.22 16.07 -0.35
C ARG A 75 -10.68 15.22 0.80
N MET A 76 -9.40 15.39 1.12
CA MET A 76 -8.76 14.79 2.30
C MET A 76 -9.43 15.30 3.59
N PRO A 77 -9.69 14.43 4.57
CA PRO A 77 -10.25 14.86 5.84
C PRO A 77 -9.24 15.73 6.62
N PRO A 78 -9.68 16.73 7.41
CA PRO A 78 -8.78 17.68 8.07
C PRO A 78 -7.84 17.05 9.10
N ALA A 79 -8.23 15.92 9.69
CA ALA A 79 -7.60 15.32 10.85
C ALA A 79 -6.74 14.08 10.53
N GLY A 80 -6.44 13.79 9.26
CA GLY A 80 -5.67 12.60 8.92
C GLY A 80 -4.98 12.64 7.57
N THR A 81 -3.79 12.05 7.51
CA THR A 81 -3.07 11.76 6.27
C THR A 81 -3.60 10.47 5.65
N LEU A 82 -3.98 10.52 4.38
CA LEU A 82 -4.32 9.34 3.59
C LEU A 82 -3.20 9.02 2.62
N HIS A 83 -2.87 7.75 2.50
CA HIS A 83 -1.80 7.25 1.64
C HIS A 83 -2.36 6.31 0.58
N PRO A 84 -1.74 6.23 -0.62
CA PRO A 84 -2.13 5.25 -1.62
C PRO A 84 -2.12 3.82 -1.07
N GLY A 85 -3.24 3.12 -1.27
CA GLY A 85 -3.51 1.79 -0.69
C GLY A 85 -4.46 1.83 0.50
N ASP A 86 -4.62 2.96 1.19
CA ASP A 86 -5.55 3.05 2.33
C ASP A 86 -6.98 2.73 1.89
N ILE A 87 -7.66 1.88 2.67
CA ILE A 87 -9.06 1.54 2.44
C ILE A 87 -9.92 2.58 3.16
N VAL A 88 -10.85 3.19 2.43
CA VAL A 88 -11.66 4.31 2.90
C VAL A 88 -13.13 4.11 2.57
N THR A 89 -13.98 4.84 3.27
CA THR A 89 -15.38 5.04 2.89
C THR A 89 -15.58 6.46 2.36
N VAL A 90 -16.36 6.59 1.29
CA VAL A 90 -16.61 7.87 0.64
C VAL A 90 -18.08 8.01 0.24
N PRO A 91 -18.62 9.23 0.20
CA PRO A 91 -19.99 9.44 -0.28
C PRO A 91 -20.05 9.31 -1.81
N LEU A 92 -21.08 8.60 -2.29
CA LEU A 92 -21.46 8.53 -3.70
C LEU A 92 -22.97 8.77 -3.82
N GLY A 93 -23.35 9.97 -4.27
CA GLY A 93 -24.75 10.37 -4.31
C GLY A 93 -25.37 10.44 -2.90
N ARG A 94 -26.33 9.53 -2.63
CA ARG A 94 -27.05 9.41 -1.34
C ARG A 94 -26.50 8.29 -0.44
N ARG A 95 -25.56 7.48 -0.92
CA ARG A 95 -25.01 6.33 -0.20
C ARG A 95 -23.52 6.51 0.05
N THR A 96 -22.96 5.61 0.85
CA THR A 96 -21.53 5.53 1.14
C THR A 96 -20.97 4.27 0.48
N GLU A 97 -19.77 4.37 -0.10
CA GLU A 97 -19.08 3.28 -0.77
C GLU A 97 -17.70 3.07 -0.16
N THR A 98 -17.24 1.82 -0.13
CA THR A 98 -15.87 1.48 0.24
C THR A 98 -14.99 1.52 -1.00
N GLY A 99 -13.84 2.18 -0.90
CA GLY A 99 -12.86 2.31 -1.97
C GLY A 99 -11.43 2.29 -1.44
N VAL A 100 -10.47 2.47 -2.35
CA VAL A 100 -9.05 2.50 -2.04
C VAL A 100 -8.44 3.79 -2.54
N VAL A 101 -7.65 4.46 -1.69
CA VAL A 101 -6.87 5.62 -2.10
C VAL A 101 -5.88 5.21 -3.19
N TRP A 102 -5.92 5.87 -4.33
CA TRP A 102 -5.17 5.48 -5.53
C TRP A 102 -4.02 6.44 -5.83
N ASP A 103 -3.04 5.96 -6.60
CA ASP A 103 -1.94 6.79 -7.07
C ASP A 103 -2.45 7.90 -7.98
N THR A 104 -1.83 9.08 -7.89
CA THR A 104 -2.11 10.18 -8.82
C THR A 104 -1.58 9.90 -10.21
N HIS A 105 -0.43 9.22 -10.29
CA HIS A 105 0.27 8.89 -11.53
C HIS A 105 0.26 7.38 -11.76
N LEU A 106 -0.35 6.97 -12.86
CA LEU A 106 -0.36 5.59 -13.33
C LEU A 106 1.03 5.21 -13.85
N ARG A 107 1.47 3.99 -13.56
CA ARG A 107 2.72 3.40 -14.08
C ARG A 107 2.42 2.48 -15.26
N LEU A 108 1.90 3.07 -16.33
CA LEU A 108 1.57 2.37 -17.57
C LEU A 108 2.37 2.95 -18.75
N PRO A 109 2.70 2.14 -19.78
CA PRO A 109 3.22 2.68 -21.03
C PRO A 109 2.23 3.70 -21.64
N PRO A 110 2.71 4.72 -22.37
CA PRO A 110 1.86 5.79 -22.92
C PRO A 110 0.68 5.27 -23.75
N GLU A 111 0.87 4.20 -24.50
CA GLU A 111 -0.14 3.55 -25.35
C GLU A 111 -1.26 2.86 -24.55
N PHE A 112 -1.02 2.55 -23.27
CA PHE A 112 -2.01 1.96 -22.35
C PHE A 112 -2.58 3.00 -21.38
N MET A 113 -2.18 4.26 -21.48
CA MET A 113 -2.64 5.32 -20.59
C MET A 113 -4.13 5.62 -20.89
N PRO A 114 -5.03 5.55 -19.89
CA PRO A 114 -6.41 5.96 -20.10
C PRO A 114 -6.48 7.46 -20.40
N PRO A 115 -7.53 7.92 -21.13
CA PRO A 115 -7.73 9.34 -21.37
C PRO A 115 -7.84 10.10 -20.03
N PRO A 116 -7.32 11.35 -19.97
CA PRO A 116 -7.35 12.14 -18.76
C PRO A 116 -8.80 12.35 -18.30
N MET A 117 -9.04 12.16 -17.00
CA MET A 117 -10.35 12.39 -16.42
C MET A 117 -10.57 13.88 -16.14
N PRO A 118 -11.81 14.38 -16.31
CA PRO A 118 -12.14 15.76 -15.98
C PRO A 118 -11.90 16.03 -14.50
N THR A 119 -11.13 17.07 -14.20
CA THR A 119 -10.81 17.47 -12.83
C THR A 119 -12.01 18.18 -12.20
N VAL A 120 -12.46 17.69 -11.04
CA VAL A 120 -13.57 18.33 -10.30
C VAL A 120 -13.09 19.63 -9.65
N ALA A 121 -13.84 20.72 -9.74
CA ALA A 121 -13.48 21.96 -9.04
C ALA A 121 -13.39 21.76 -7.52
N THR A 122 -12.40 22.36 -6.88
CA THR A 122 -12.05 22.15 -5.46
C THR A 122 -13.22 22.34 -4.50
N GLY A 123 -14.10 23.33 -4.73
CA GLY A 123 -15.30 23.57 -3.91
C GLY A 123 -16.43 22.56 -4.09
N ARG A 124 -16.35 21.67 -5.09
CA ARG A 124 -17.32 20.59 -5.35
C ARG A 124 -16.84 19.23 -4.86
N LEU A 125 -15.63 19.15 -4.31
CA LEU A 125 -15.10 17.91 -3.76
C LEU A 125 -15.88 17.51 -2.52
N ARG A 126 -16.42 16.29 -2.53
CA ARG A 126 -16.94 15.67 -1.32
C ARG A 126 -15.76 15.19 -0.46
N ALA A 127 -15.91 15.24 0.85
CA ALA A 127 -14.89 14.72 1.77
C ALA A 127 -14.90 13.19 1.78
N VAL A 128 -13.73 12.59 1.97
CA VAL A 128 -13.64 11.19 2.40
C VAL A 128 -14.30 11.06 3.78
N SER A 129 -15.16 10.05 3.95
CA SER A 129 -15.95 9.87 5.17
C SER A 129 -15.10 9.33 6.32
N ALA A 130 -14.36 8.25 6.09
CA ALA A 130 -13.48 7.64 7.08
C ALA A 130 -12.41 6.73 6.44
N ARG A 131 -11.25 6.61 7.07
CA ARG A 131 -10.27 5.55 6.82
C ARG A 131 -10.68 4.31 7.62
N LEU A 132 -10.69 3.15 6.98
CA LEU A 132 -10.94 1.87 7.64
C LEU A 132 -9.64 1.33 8.23
N ASP A 133 -9.74 0.68 9.39
CA ASP A 133 -8.59 0.04 10.05
C ASP A 133 -8.32 -1.34 9.42
N LEU A 134 -7.81 -1.32 8.19
CA LEU A 134 -7.46 -2.49 7.39
C LEU A 134 -6.06 -2.30 6.80
N PRO A 135 -5.32 -3.40 6.57
CA PRO A 135 -4.04 -3.32 5.88
C PRO A 135 -4.19 -2.62 4.51
N PRO A 136 -3.30 -1.65 4.19
CA PRO A 136 -3.38 -0.94 2.93
C PRO A 136 -3.04 -1.87 1.75
N LEU A 137 -3.65 -1.59 0.60
CA LEU A 137 -3.41 -2.35 -0.62
C LEU A 137 -1.97 -2.13 -1.11
N PRO A 138 -1.15 -3.19 -1.24
CA PRO A 138 0.25 -3.06 -1.65
C PRO A 138 0.40 -2.34 -3.00
N ALA A 139 1.45 -1.55 -3.15
CA ALA A 139 1.71 -0.81 -4.38
C ALA A 139 1.84 -1.72 -5.61
N ALA A 140 2.47 -2.89 -5.45
CA ALA A 140 2.57 -3.88 -6.53
C ALA A 140 1.20 -4.39 -7.00
N LEU A 141 0.25 -4.60 -6.08
CA LEU A 141 -1.10 -5.02 -6.43
C LEU A 141 -1.88 -3.91 -7.12
N ARG A 142 -1.73 -2.65 -6.69
CA ARG A 142 -2.33 -1.49 -7.36
C ARG A 142 -1.84 -1.34 -8.80
N GLN A 143 -0.52 -1.43 -9.01
CA GLN A 143 0.08 -1.40 -10.34
C GLN A 143 -0.37 -2.57 -11.22
N PHE A 144 -0.50 -3.76 -10.64
CA PHE A 144 -1.03 -4.92 -11.36
C PHE A 144 -2.49 -4.72 -11.76
N ILE A 145 -3.33 -4.16 -10.88
CA ILE A 145 -4.73 -3.83 -11.19
C ILE A 145 -4.80 -2.84 -12.35
N ASP A 146 -3.99 -1.78 -12.33
CA ASP A 146 -3.91 -0.80 -13.43
C ASP A 146 -3.50 -1.47 -14.75
N TRP A 147 -2.49 -2.34 -14.71
CA TRP A 147 -2.03 -3.08 -15.89
C TRP A 147 -3.09 -4.02 -16.45
N VAL A 148 -3.75 -4.83 -15.61
CA VAL A 148 -4.82 -5.72 -16.03
C VAL A 148 -5.97 -4.93 -16.64
N ALA A 149 -6.42 -3.86 -15.97
CA ALA A 149 -7.52 -3.04 -16.46
C ALA A 149 -7.23 -2.45 -17.85
N ALA A 150 -6.01 -1.93 -18.04
CA ALA A 150 -5.58 -1.40 -19.33
C ALA A 150 -5.48 -2.49 -20.41
N TYR A 151 -4.88 -3.63 -20.07
CA TYR A 151 -4.69 -4.74 -21.00
C TYR A 151 -6.02 -5.38 -21.45
N THR A 152 -6.98 -5.51 -20.54
CA THR A 152 -8.28 -6.14 -20.82
C THR A 152 -9.38 -5.14 -21.15
N LEU A 153 -9.05 -3.85 -21.31
CA LEU A 153 -10.00 -2.75 -21.54
C LEU A 153 -11.18 -2.78 -20.56
N SER A 154 -10.92 -3.20 -19.32
CA SER A 154 -11.93 -3.36 -18.29
C SER A 154 -11.91 -2.17 -17.34
N PRO A 155 -13.06 -1.74 -16.79
CA PRO A 155 -13.05 -0.68 -15.79
C PRO A 155 -12.16 -1.07 -14.59
N PRO A 156 -11.19 -0.23 -14.18
CA PRO A 156 -10.22 -0.61 -13.15
C PRO A 156 -10.87 -0.89 -11.80
N GLY A 157 -11.99 -0.22 -11.50
CA GLY A 157 -12.80 -0.51 -10.32
C GLY A 157 -13.34 -1.95 -10.28
N MET A 158 -13.68 -2.54 -11.42
CA MET A 158 -14.16 -3.93 -11.46
C MET A 158 -13.03 -4.93 -11.19
N VAL A 159 -11.81 -4.63 -11.65
CA VAL A 159 -10.62 -5.43 -11.33
C VAL A 159 -10.27 -5.28 -9.84
N LEU A 160 -10.35 -4.06 -9.29
CA LEU A 160 -10.20 -3.81 -7.85
C LEU A 160 -11.21 -4.59 -7.01
N ALA A 161 -12.46 -4.73 -7.46
CA ALA A 161 -13.49 -5.47 -6.72
C ALA A 161 -13.08 -6.94 -6.46
N MET A 162 -12.38 -7.56 -7.42
CA MET A 162 -11.84 -8.91 -7.26
C MET A 162 -10.73 -8.95 -6.20
N ALA A 163 -9.82 -7.98 -6.24
CA ALA A 163 -8.72 -7.86 -5.29
C ALA A 163 -9.20 -7.55 -3.87
N LEU A 164 -10.21 -6.69 -3.70
CA LEU A 164 -10.77 -6.35 -2.39
C LEU A 164 -11.47 -7.54 -1.72
N ARG A 165 -12.17 -8.39 -2.49
CA ARG A 165 -12.74 -9.63 -1.95
C ARG A 165 -11.65 -10.56 -1.42
N ALA A 166 -10.55 -10.70 -2.16
CA ALA A 166 -9.40 -11.47 -1.70
C ALA A 166 -8.73 -10.84 -0.46
N ASN A 167 -8.59 -9.51 -0.43
CA ASN A 167 -7.98 -8.78 0.69
C ASN A 167 -8.84 -8.85 1.98
N ALA A 168 -10.17 -8.74 1.87
CA ALA A 168 -11.08 -8.92 3.00
C ALA A 168 -11.05 -10.36 3.57
N MET A 169 -10.74 -11.35 2.72
CA MET A 169 -10.51 -12.73 3.14
C MET A 169 -9.09 -12.99 3.64
N ALA A 170 -8.13 -12.14 3.29
CA ALA A 170 -6.73 -12.22 3.71
C ALA A 170 -6.48 -11.59 5.10
N ALA A 171 -7.51 -11.48 5.94
CA ALA A 171 -7.33 -11.19 7.37
C ALA A 171 -6.16 -12.04 7.90
N ALA A 172 -5.21 -11.39 8.59
CA ALA A 172 -3.86 -11.88 8.82
C ALA A 172 -3.79 -13.40 9.05
N PRO A 173 -2.90 -14.14 8.35
CA PRO A 173 -2.83 -15.59 8.48
C PRO A 173 -2.73 -15.94 9.96
N ARG A 174 -3.70 -16.72 10.47
CA ARG A 174 -3.69 -17.18 11.86
C ARG A 174 -2.30 -17.76 12.12
N PRO A 175 -1.56 -17.24 13.12
CA PRO A 175 -0.22 -17.74 13.38
C PRO A 175 -0.28 -19.25 13.58
N ALA A 176 0.68 -19.98 12.98
CA ALA A 176 0.71 -21.42 13.08
C ALA A 176 0.72 -21.85 14.55
N ALA A 177 -0.04 -22.89 14.88
CA ALA A 177 -0.16 -23.37 16.25
C ALA A 177 0.99 -24.33 16.61
N GLY A 178 1.52 -24.18 17.81
CA GLY A 178 2.51 -25.05 18.42
C GLY A 178 2.11 -25.46 19.83
N TRP A 179 2.96 -26.26 20.46
CA TRP A 179 2.71 -26.82 21.79
C TRP A 179 3.71 -26.29 22.81
N ALA A 180 3.19 -25.86 23.96
CA ALA A 180 3.95 -25.60 25.18
C ALA A 180 3.43 -26.50 26.31
N VAL A 181 4.28 -26.85 27.27
CA VAL A 181 3.84 -27.62 28.46
C VAL A 181 2.96 -26.74 29.33
N THR A 182 1.88 -27.34 29.85
CA THR A 182 1.01 -26.69 30.84
C THR A 182 1.69 -26.68 32.21
N ASP A 183 1.56 -25.58 32.95
CA ASP A 183 2.18 -25.44 34.29
C ASP A 183 1.58 -26.42 35.32
N THR A 184 0.33 -26.82 35.12
CA THR A 184 -0.41 -27.80 35.93
C THR A 184 -0.79 -29.02 35.10
N PRO A 185 0.09 -30.03 34.99
CA PRO A 185 -0.26 -31.30 34.35
C PRO A 185 -1.32 -32.05 35.18
N PRO A 186 -2.21 -32.85 34.55
CA PRO A 186 -3.18 -33.66 35.29
C PRO A 186 -2.47 -34.71 36.14
N PRO A 187 -2.92 -34.92 37.40
CA PRO A 187 -2.29 -35.87 38.32
C PRO A 187 -2.42 -37.33 37.87
N ASP A 188 -3.47 -37.67 37.13
CA ASP A 188 -3.79 -39.05 36.74
C ASP A 188 -3.19 -39.48 35.39
N LEU A 189 -2.27 -38.69 34.84
CA LEU A 189 -1.67 -39.01 33.55
C LEU A 189 -0.75 -40.23 33.68
N ARG A 190 -1.13 -41.34 33.03
CA ARG A 190 -0.21 -42.46 32.81
C ARG A 190 0.98 -42.01 31.97
N LEU A 191 2.15 -41.91 32.61
CA LEU A 191 3.39 -41.48 31.97
C LEU A 191 4.12 -42.69 31.37
N THR A 192 3.99 -42.84 30.05
CA THR A 192 4.77 -43.83 29.29
C THR A 192 6.11 -43.23 28.85
N PRO A 193 7.12 -44.05 28.51
CA PRO A 193 8.41 -43.55 28.02
C PRO A 193 8.28 -42.62 26.79
N ALA A 194 7.28 -42.86 25.94
CA ALA A 194 6.98 -42.01 24.79
C ALA A 194 6.42 -40.64 25.20
N ARG A 195 5.49 -40.60 26.17
CA ARG A 195 4.92 -39.34 26.69
C ARG A 195 5.97 -38.53 27.44
N HIS A 196 6.82 -39.19 28.21
CA HIS A 196 7.93 -38.55 28.93
C HIS A 196 8.87 -37.82 27.96
N ARG A 197 9.30 -38.47 26.88
CA ARG A 197 10.18 -37.86 25.86
C ARG A 197 9.58 -36.60 25.22
N VAL A 198 8.28 -36.61 24.94
CA VAL A 198 7.57 -35.45 24.38
C VAL A 198 7.58 -34.27 25.37
N LEU A 199 7.27 -34.52 26.64
CA LEU A 199 7.24 -33.48 27.67
C LEU A 199 8.63 -32.88 27.93
N GLU A 200 9.68 -33.70 27.94
CA GLU A 200 11.06 -33.23 28.10
C GLU A 200 11.47 -32.26 26.98
N ILE A 201 11.15 -32.57 25.72
CA ILE A 201 11.47 -31.68 24.60
C ILE A 201 10.62 -30.41 24.65
N ALA A 202 9.34 -30.54 24.99
CA ALA A 202 8.44 -29.39 25.08
C ALA A 202 8.82 -28.44 26.24
N ARG A 203 9.49 -28.94 27.30
CA ARG A 203 10.02 -28.14 28.42
C ARG A 203 11.23 -27.29 28.07
N LEU A 204 11.90 -27.54 26.93
CA LEU A 204 13.04 -26.74 26.46
C LEU A 204 12.65 -25.31 26.05
N GLY A 205 11.38 -24.93 26.21
CA GLY A 205 10.91 -23.55 26.20
C GLY A 205 10.59 -22.97 24.82
N THR A 206 11.01 -23.64 23.75
CA THR A 206 10.63 -23.24 22.37
C THR A 206 9.37 -23.99 21.95
N PRO A 207 8.25 -23.29 21.65
CA PRO A 207 7.08 -23.92 21.07
C PRO A 207 7.40 -24.62 19.75
N LEU A 208 6.91 -25.85 19.60
CA LEU A 208 7.11 -26.65 18.39
C LEU A 208 5.78 -27.10 17.81
N SER A 209 5.72 -27.26 16.49
CA SER A 209 4.59 -27.90 15.84
C SER A 209 4.46 -29.38 16.26
N THR A 210 3.29 -29.98 16.05
CA THR A 210 3.06 -31.41 16.29
C THR A 210 4.12 -32.28 15.58
N THR A 211 4.46 -31.93 14.34
CA THR A 211 5.41 -32.68 13.52
C THR A 211 6.83 -32.58 14.08
N GLU A 212 7.30 -31.37 14.40
CA GLU A 212 8.63 -31.17 14.97
C GLU A 212 8.78 -31.85 16.33
N LEU A 213 7.78 -31.73 17.19
CA LEU A 213 7.81 -32.32 18.52
C LEU A 213 7.81 -33.86 18.44
N ALA A 214 7.01 -34.43 17.55
CA ALA A 214 6.99 -35.87 17.29
C ALA A 214 8.34 -36.38 16.75
N ASN A 215 8.92 -35.67 15.78
CA ASN A 215 10.20 -36.02 15.17
C ASN A 215 11.34 -35.95 16.19
N ARG A 216 11.44 -34.86 16.96
CA ARG A 216 12.49 -34.70 17.98
C ARG A 216 12.35 -35.75 19.10
N ALA A 217 11.13 -36.11 19.46
CA ALA A 217 10.88 -37.13 20.50
C ALA A 217 11.02 -38.58 20.01
N GLY A 218 11.12 -38.79 18.69
CA GLY A 218 11.13 -40.12 18.08
C GLY A 218 9.84 -40.89 18.37
N VAL A 219 8.69 -40.23 18.25
CA VAL A 219 7.35 -40.81 18.49
C VAL A 219 6.38 -40.45 17.36
N GLY A 220 5.23 -41.13 17.29
CA GLY A 220 4.15 -40.75 16.38
C GLY A 220 3.37 -39.52 16.86
N ALA A 221 2.83 -38.74 15.91
CA ALA A 221 2.01 -37.55 16.18
C ALA A 221 0.77 -37.81 17.05
N SER A 222 0.29 -39.06 17.13
CA SER A 222 -0.80 -39.45 18.03
C SER A 222 -0.44 -39.31 19.51
N VAL A 223 0.84 -39.50 19.89
CA VAL A 223 1.30 -39.32 21.28
C VAL A 223 1.22 -37.86 21.69
N VAL A 224 1.64 -36.95 20.81
CA VAL A 224 1.57 -35.49 21.02
C VAL A 224 0.09 -35.05 21.15
N ARG A 225 -0.76 -35.48 20.21
CA ARG A 225 -2.20 -35.17 20.26
C ARG A 225 -2.87 -35.73 21.52
N GLY A 226 -2.49 -36.93 21.95
CA GLY A 226 -3.00 -37.53 23.19
C GLY A 226 -2.56 -36.76 24.45
N LEU A 227 -1.36 -36.20 24.48
CA LEU A 227 -0.91 -35.31 25.56
C LEU A 227 -1.63 -33.96 25.55
N ALA A 228 -1.90 -33.40 24.39
CA ALA A 228 -2.71 -32.19 24.25
C ALA A 228 -4.16 -32.42 24.71
N GLN A 229 -4.79 -33.52 24.28
CA GLN A 229 -6.14 -33.91 24.75
C GLN A 229 -6.20 -34.17 26.26
N ALA A 230 -5.13 -34.73 26.81
CA ALA A 230 -4.99 -34.89 28.25
C ALA A 230 -4.66 -33.58 28.98
N GLY A 231 -4.54 -32.44 28.31
CA GLY A 231 -4.28 -31.13 28.94
C GLY A 231 -2.83 -30.89 29.38
N CYS A 232 -1.90 -31.78 29.02
CA CYS A 232 -0.47 -31.63 29.36
C CYS A 232 0.25 -30.64 28.44
N LEU A 233 -0.30 -30.42 27.25
CA LEU A 233 0.18 -29.45 26.28
C LEU A 233 -0.92 -28.43 26.01
N ARG A 234 -0.56 -27.15 25.99
CA ARG A 234 -1.43 -26.05 25.58
C ARG A 234 -1.00 -25.52 24.23
N GLU A 235 -1.99 -25.10 23.44
CA GLU A 235 -1.77 -24.47 22.15
C GLU A 235 -1.19 -23.07 22.35
N VAL A 236 -0.14 -22.74 21.61
CA VAL A 236 0.49 -21.42 21.60
C VAL A 236 0.83 -21.02 20.16
N ALA A 237 0.83 -19.71 19.88
CA ALA A 237 1.24 -19.22 18.58
C ALA A 237 2.74 -19.49 18.37
N LEU A 238 3.09 -20.15 17.26
CA LEU A 238 4.46 -20.23 16.79
C LEU A 238 4.90 -18.86 16.27
N PRO A 239 6.16 -18.49 16.47
CA PRO A 239 6.72 -17.32 15.83
C PRO A 239 6.61 -17.47 14.31
N THR A 240 6.01 -16.48 13.65
CA THR A 240 5.88 -16.45 12.19
C THR A 240 7.29 -16.31 11.58
N PRO A 241 7.75 -17.25 10.74
CA PRO A 241 9.00 -17.04 10.01
C PRO A 241 8.86 -15.83 9.08
N PRO A 242 9.93 -15.03 8.88
CA PRO A 242 9.89 -13.89 7.97
C PRO A 242 9.48 -14.35 6.57
N ALA A 243 8.61 -13.56 5.91
CA ALA A 243 7.98 -13.95 4.64
C ALA A 243 8.98 -14.15 3.49
N PHE A 244 10.19 -13.61 3.59
CA PHE A 244 11.29 -13.83 2.66
C PHE A 244 12.63 -13.68 3.41
N GLY A 245 13.56 -14.58 3.12
CA GLY A 245 14.97 -14.53 3.50
C GLY A 245 15.79 -14.99 2.30
#